data_AF-A0AAU1RV07-F1
#
_entry.id   AF-A0AAU1RV07-F1
#
_cell.length_a   1.000
_cell.length_b   1.000
_cell.length_c   1.000
_cell.angle_alpha   90.00
_cell.angle_beta   90.00
_cell.angle_gamma   90.00
#
_symmetry.space_group_name_H-M   'P 1'
#
loop_
_entity.id
_entity.type
_entity.pdbx_description
1 polymer ?
#
loop_
_entity_poly.entity_id
_entity_poly.type
_entity_poly.pdbx_seq_one_letter_code
_entity_poly.pdbx_strand_id
1 'polypeptide(L)'
;MRILDSARELFAEKGFERTTIRAVAAAASVDPALVMQYFGSKRELFSQAVRVVPAPLTATDTDELVDQLLASLGLKLGGLPEGTQAMIRSMLTDQAAADHVNAALGRQIDSVGAALPAVEDPELRAALVVTALLGVTIGHQFLGLAALREVPADHIAALLRPAIKALVGPLA
;
A
#
# COMPACT_ATOMS: atom_id res chain seq x y z
N MET A 1 -16.96 -2.75 7.83
CA MET A 1 -18.04 -1.74 7.98
C MET A 1 -18.74 -1.68 6.64
N ARG A 2 -20.06 -1.96 6.58
CA ARG A 2 -20.78 -2.25 5.32
C ARG A 2 -20.53 -1.25 4.18
N ILE A 3 -20.37 0.05 4.50
CA ILE A 3 -20.06 1.09 3.49
C ILE A 3 -18.67 0.93 2.88
N LEU A 4 -17.63 0.71 3.70
CA LEU A 4 -16.25 0.54 3.20
C LEU A 4 -16.09 -0.73 2.38
N ASP A 5 -16.76 -1.81 2.79
CA ASP A 5 -16.69 -3.09 2.09
C ASP A 5 -17.42 -3.00 0.74
N SER A 6 -18.60 -2.37 0.69
CA SER A 6 -19.30 -2.09 -0.57
C SER A 6 -18.53 -1.12 -1.47
N ALA A 7 -17.90 -0.10 -0.88
CA ALA A 7 -17.06 0.84 -1.60
C ALA A 7 -15.87 0.14 -2.24
N ARG A 8 -15.19 -0.75 -1.50
CA ARG A 8 -14.06 -1.55 -2.01
C ARG A 8 -14.43 -2.34 -3.26
N GLU A 9 -15.52 -3.09 -3.17
CA GLU A 9 -16.00 -3.93 -4.28
C GLU A 9 -16.32 -3.08 -5.51
N LEU A 10 -17.11 -2.01 -5.33
CA LEU A 10 -17.50 -1.13 -6.43
C LEU A 10 -16.31 -0.40 -7.06
N PHE A 11 -15.40 0.13 -6.24
CA PHE A 11 -14.21 0.81 -6.74
C PHE A 11 -13.24 -0.16 -7.43
N ALA A 12 -13.13 -1.42 -6.98
CA ALA A 12 -12.33 -2.44 -7.64
C ALA A 12 -12.95 -2.88 -8.99
N GLU A 13 -14.27 -3.02 -9.06
CA GLU A 13 -14.98 -3.45 -10.27
C GLU A 13 -15.05 -2.34 -11.34
N LYS A 14 -15.37 -1.11 -10.92
CA LYS A 14 -15.74 -0.01 -11.83
C LYS A 14 -14.68 1.08 -11.93
N GLY A 15 -13.72 1.13 -11.00
CA GLY A 15 -12.74 2.21 -10.90
C GLY A 15 -13.30 3.46 -10.21
N PHE A 16 -12.43 4.45 -9.98
CA PHE A 16 -12.79 5.67 -9.25
C PHE A 16 -13.87 6.45 -9.99
N GLU A 17 -13.65 6.75 -11.27
CA GLU A 17 -14.49 7.67 -12.05
C GLU A 17 -15.93 7.18 -12.17
N ARG A 18 -16.12 5.89 -12.46
CA ARG A 18 -17.44 5.29 -12.70
C ARG A 18 -18.22 4.95 -11.42
N THR A 19 -17.59 5.03 -10.25
CA THR A 19 -18.25 4.76 -8.97
C THR A 19 -18.83 6.04 -8.38
N THR A 20 -20.10 6.03 -7.97
CA THR A 20 -20.75 7.21 -7.35
C THR A 20 -21.06 6.94 -5.88
N ILE A 21 -21.15 8.01 -5.07
CA ILE A 21 -21.59 7.90 -3.66
C ILE A 21 -22.95 7.24 -3.55
N ARG A 22 -23.88 7.56 -4.47
CA ARG A 22 -25.21 6.93 -4.52
C ARG A 22 -25.14 5.44 -4.77
N ALA A 23 -24.27 4.99 -5.67
CA ALA A 23 -24.08 3.56 -5.95
C ALA A 23 -23.52 2.81 -4.73
N VAL A 24 -22.55 3.40 -4.03
CA VAL A 24 -21.99 2.81 -2.80
C VAL A 24 -23.05 2.77 -1.69
N ALA A 25 -23.81 3.85 -1.50
CA ALA A 25 -24.87 3.92 -0.50
C ALA A 25 -25.96 2.86 -0.76
N ALA A 26 -26.37 2.69 -2.03
CA ALA A 26 -27.32 1.66 -2.43
C ALA A 26 -26.79 0.24 -2.15
N ALA A 27 -25.54 -0.05 -2.51
CA ALA A 27 -24.92 -1.35 -2.24
C ALA A 27 -24.77 -1.65 -0.73
N ALA A 28 -24.50 -0.61 0.06
CA ALA A 28 -24.40 -0.71 1.51
C ALA A 28 -25.75 -0.62 2.24
N SER A 29 -26.87 -0.47 1.52
CA SER A 29 -28.21 -0.25 2.07
C SER A 29 -28.30 0.91 3.07
N VAL A 30 -27.67 2.04 2.75
CA VAL A 30 -27.69 3.27 3.58
C VAL A 30 -28.07 4.49 2.74
N ASP A 31 -28.36 5.60 3.43
CA ASP A 31 -28.61 6.89 2.78
C ASP A 31 -27.29 7.52 2.24
N PRO A 32 -27.26 8.07 1.02
CA PRO A 32 -26.09 8.78 0.48
C PRO A 32 -25.59 9.94 1.34
N ALA A 33 -26.48 10.66 2.04
CA ALA A 33 -26.10 11.73 2.96
C ALA A 33 -25.31 11.19 4.14
N LEU A 34 -25.62 9.99 4.62
CA LEU A 34 -24.89 9.33 5.70
C LEU A 34 -23.47 8.97 5.24
N VAL A 35 -23.30 8.47 4.02
CA VAL A 35 -21.97 8.26 3.43
C VAL A 35 -21.18 9.58 3.37
N MET A 36 -21.80 10.67 2.92
CA MET A 36 -21.15 11.97 2.87
C MET A 36 -20.83 12.53 4.26
N GLN A 37 -21.68 12.31 5.25
CA GLN A 37 -21.46 12.74 6.63
C GLN A 37 -20.28 12.01 7.28
N TYR A 38 -20.14 10.70 7.05
CA TYR A 38 -19.06 9.90 7.63
C TYR A 38 -17.72 10.08 6.94
N PHE A 39 -17.71 10.21 5.61
CA PHE A 39 -16.47 10.22 4.82
C PHE A 39 -16.12 11.59 4.24
N GLY A 40 -17.04 12.56 4.25
CA GLY A 40 -16.83 13.91 3.75
C GLY A 40 -16.79 14.04 2.22
N SER A 41 -16.13 13.13 1.50
CA SER A 41 -16.04 13.17 0.03
C SER A 41 -15.91 11.79 -0.61
N LYS A 42 -16.24 11.67 -1.91
CA LYS A 42 -15.97 10.45 -2.71
C LYS A 42 -14.49 10.08 -2.70
N ARG A 43 -13.60 11.08 -2.75
CA ARG A 43 -12.16 10.88 -2.72
C ARG A 43 -11.69 10.29 -1.38
N GLU A 44 -12.28 10.73 -0.28
CA GLU A 44 -11.96 10.24 1.06
C GLU A 44 -12.59 8.86 1.35
N LEU A 45 -13.83 8.63 0.90
CA LEU A 45 -14.40 7.29 0.91
C LEU A 45 -13.52 6.31 0.12
N PHE A 46 -13.05 6.73 -1.05
CA PHE A 46 -12.17 5.94 -1.89
C PHE A 46 -10.81 5.70 -1.27
N SER A 47 -10.21 6.71 -0.65
CA SER A 47 -8.92 6.58 0.06
C SER A 47 -9.01 5.52 1.16
N GLN A 48 -10.09 5.54 1.93
CA GLN A 48 -10.33 4.58 3.00
C GLN A 48 -10.74 3.19 2.49
N ALA A 49 -11.50 3.12 1.40
CA ALA A 49 -11.89 1.88 0.76
C ALA A 49 -10.70 1.16 0.13
N VAL A 50 -9.91 1.87 -0.68
CA VAL A 50 -8.73 1.34 -1.39
C VAL A 50 -7.50 1.24 -0.48
N ARG A 51 -7.67 1.37 0.84
CA ARG A 51 -6.64 0.91 1.79
C ARG A 51 -6.30 -0.53 1.45
N VAL A 52 -5.13 -0.72 0.85
CA VAL A 52 -4.43 -2.00 0.84
C VAL A 52 -4.12 -2.25 2.30
N VAL A 53 -4.99 -2.99 2.98
CA VAL A 53 -4.65 -3.58 4.27
C VAL A 53 -3.48 -4.51 3.93
N PRO A 54 -2.25 -4.22 4.41
CA PRO A 54 -1.17 -5.18 4.25
C PRO A 54 -1.70 -6.50 4.79
N ALA A 55 -1.53 -7.59 4.04
CA ALA A 55 -1.76 -8.90 4.63
C ALA A 55 -0.96 -8.93 5.95
N PRO A 56 -1.57 -9.34 7.07
CA PRO A 56 -0.86 -9.36 8.33
C PRO A 56 0.44 -10.13 8.14
N LEU A 57 1.55 -9.54 8.59
CA LEU A 57 2.83 -10.22 8.55
C LEU A 57 2.74 -11.37 9.55
N THR A 58 2.69 -12.59 9.03
CA THR A 58 2.56 -13.83 9.81
C THR A 58 3.86 -14.62 9.81
N ALA A 59 4.96 -14.02 9.33
CA ALA A 59 6.26 -14.64 9.27
C ALA A 59 6.70 -15.09 10.67
N THR A 60 7.21 -16.30 10.73
CA THR A 60 7.73 -16.93 11.96
C THR A 60 9.24 -16.82 12.07
N ASP A 61 9.93 -16.50 10.97
CA ASP A 61 11.35 -16.23 10.92
C ASP A 61 11.71 -15.10 9.94
N THR A 62 13.00 -14.74 9.89
CA THR A 62 13.53 -13.66 9.05
C THR A 62 13.37 -13.95 7.56
N ASP A 63 13.54 -15.18 7.11
CA ASP A 63 13.48 -15.51 5.68
C ASP A 63 12.04 -15.47 5.18
N GLU A 64 11.09 -15.97 5.97
CA GLU A 64 9.64 -15.82 5.70
C GLU A 64 9.22 -14.34 5.66
N LEU A 65 9.76 -13.50 6.55
CA LEU A 65 9.48 -12.06 6.54
C LEU A 65 9.99 -11.40 5.25
N VAL A 66 11.22 -11.74 4.84
CA VAL A 66 11.79 -11.27 3.57
C VAL A 66 10.92 -11.72 2.39
N ASP A 67 10.47 -12.97 2.38
CA ASP A 67 9.61 -13.50 1.33
C ASP A 67 8.28 -12.76 1.26
N GLN A 68 7.64 -12.48 2.40
CA GLN A 68 6.38 -11.72 2.45
C GLN A 68 6.56 -10.28 1.95
N LEU A 69 7.65 -9.62 2.33
CA LEU A 69 7.97 -8.26 1.88
C LEU A 69 8.22 -8.20 0.37
N LEU A 70 8.98 -9.15 -0.17
CA LEU A 70 9.28 -9.23 -1.61
C LEU A 70 8.06 -9.67 -2.43
N ALA A 71 7.22 -10.57 -1.91
CA ALA A 71 5.94 -10.92 -2.54
C ALA A 71 5.00 -9.70 -2.60
N SER A 72 4.95 -8.90 -1.52
CA SER A 72 4.21 -7.63 -1.50
C SER A 72 4.71 -6.65 -2.55
N LEU A 73 6.02 -6.58 -2.78
CA LEU A 73 6.60 -5.80 -3.87
C LEU A 73 6.15 -6.34 -5.23
N GLY A 74 6.27 -7.64 -5.48
CA GLY A 74 5.87 -8.27 -6.74
C GLY A 74 4.42 -7.97 -7.13
N LEU A 75 3.50 -8.03 -6.16
CA LEU A 75 2.09 -7.62 -6.37
C LEU A 75 1.97 -6.15 -6.81
N LYS A 76 2.71 -5.23 -6.15
CA LYS A 76 2.71 -3.80 -6.51
C LYS A 76 3.34 -3.54 -7.87
N LEU A 77 4.31 -4.36 -8.30
CA LEU A 77 4.90 -4.29 -9.64
C LEU A 77 3.97 -4.84 -10.72
N GLY A 78 3.15 -5.84 -10.40
CA GLY A 78 2.09 -6.35 -11.28
C GLY A 78 0.96 -5.34 -11.53
N GLY A 79 0.79 -4.38 -10.62
CA GLY A 79 -0.11 -3.25 -10.80
C GLY A 79 -0.60 -2.70 -9.47
N LEU A 80 -0.91 -1.40 -9.46
CA LEU A 80 -1.58 -0.76 -8.35
C LEU A 80 -3.03 -0.45 -8.72
N PRO A 81 -3.99 -0.58 -7.79
CA PRO A 81 -5.34 -0.08 -8.01
C PRO A 81 -5.31 1.37 -8.49
N GLU A 82 -6.20 1.74 -9.42
CA GLU A 82 -6.28 3.11 -9.96
C GLU A 82 -6.31 4.17 -8.85
N GLY A 83 -6.90 3.82 -7.72
CA GLY A 83 -6.98 4.71 -6.57
C GLY A 83 -5.71 4.98 -5.83
N THR A 84 -4.95 3.92 -5.58
CA THR A 84 -3.63 4.04 -5.01
C THR A 84 -2.75 4.88 -5.95
N GLN A 85 -2.90 4.71 -7.27
CA GLN A 85 -2.18 5.55 -8.24
C GLN A 85 -2.59 7.02 -8.18
N ALA A 86 -3.88 7.32 -8.19
CA ALA A 86 -4.38 8.69 -8.11
C ALA A 86 -3.93 9.38 -6.81
N MET A 87 -3.97 8.64 -5.69
CA MET A 87 -3.53 9.13 -4.38
C MET A 87 -2.03 9.45 -4.37
N ILE A 88 -1.18 8.53 -4.84
CA ILE A 88 0.27 8.74 -4.93
C ILE A 88 0.60 9.92 -5.85
N ARG A 89 -0.11 10.10 -6.98
CA ARG A 89 0.07 11.28 -7.84
C ARG A 89 -0.29 12.57 -7.10
N SER A 90 -1.36 12.54 -6.31
CA SER A 90 -1.87 13.72 -5.60
C SER A 90 -0.99 14.10 -4.40
N MET A 91 -0.22 13.17 -3.83
CA MET A 91 0.53 13.40 -2.59
C MET A 91 1.58 14.51 -2.68
N LEU A 92 2.07 14.83 -3.88
CA LEU A 92 3.07 15.88 -4.09
C LEU A 92 2.44 17.29 -4.19
N THR A 93 1.13 17.37 -4.40
CA THR A 93 0.42 18.62 -4.71
C THR A 93 -0.75 18.91 -3.76
N ASP A 94 -1.16 17.93 -2.96
CA ASP A 94 -2.29 18.01 -2.03
C ASP A 94 -1.87 17.48 -0.66
N GLN A 95 -1.96 18.35 0.35
CA GLN A 95 -1.56 18.02 1.72
C GLN A 95 -2.39 16.88 2.34
N ALA A 96 -3.70 16.83 2.09
CA ALA A 96 -4.54 15.77 2.61
C ALA A 96 -4.19 14.41 1.99
N ALA A 97 -3.81 14.39 0.71
CA ALA A 97 -3.29 13.20 0.06
C ALA A 97 -1.93 12.78 0.65
N ALA A 98 -1.03 13.74 0.91
CA ALA A 98 0.25 13.50 1.54
C ALA A 98 0.09 12.89 2.94
N ASP A 99 -0.78 13.48 3.77
CA ASP A 99 -1.07 13.00 5.13
C ASP A 99 -1.65 11.58 5.10
N HIS A 100 -2.50 11.27 4.11
CA HIS A 100 -3.03 9.92 3.95
C HIS A 100 -1.94 8.90 3.62
N VAL A 101 -1.05 9.22 2.67
CA VAL A 101 0.08 8.35 2.31
C VAL A 101 1.03 8.18 3.50
N ASN A 102 1.37 9.27 4.20
CA ASN A 102 2.20 9.24 5.39
C ASN A 102 1.61 8.34 6.48
N ALA A 103 0.31 8.48 6.78
CA ALA A 103 -0.35 7.63 7.75
C ALA A 103 -0.37 6.15 7.32
N ALA A 104 -0.47 5.87 6.01
CA ALA A 104 -0.41 4.51 5.49
C ALA A 104 0.98 3.89 5.60
N LEU A 105 2.03 4.64 5.28
CA LEU A 105 3.41 4.21 5.45
C LEU A 105 3.77 4.02 6.92
N GLY A 106 3.34 4.92 7.82
CA GLY A 106 3.53 4.77 9.27
C GLY A 106 2.98 3.44 9.79
N ARG A 107 1.74 3.08 9.43
CA ARG A 107 1.18 1.77 9.81
C ARG A 107 1.94 0.58 9.24
N GLN A 108 2.53 0.71 8.05
CA GLN A 108 3.38 -0.35 7.49
C GLN A 108 4.70 -0.46 8.25
N ILE A 109 5.29 0.67 8.63
CA ILE A 109 6.50 0.72 9.45
C ILE A 109 6.25 0.05 10.79
N ASP A 110 5.15 0.40 11.48
CA ASP A 110 4.77 -0.22 12.75
C ASP A 110 4.60 -1.75 12.60
N SER A 111 3.91 -2.18 11.53
CA SER A 111 3.67 -3.60 11.28
C SER A 111 4.95 -4.36 10.98
N VAL A 112 5.85 -3.81 10.17
CA VAL A 112 7.14 -4.44 9.84
C VAL A 112 8.03 -4.46 11.09
N GLY A 113 8.12 -3.34 11.82
CA GLY A 113 8.92 -3.23 13.04
C GLY A 113 8.50 -4.22 14.11
N ALA A 114 7.20 -4.46 14.28
CA ALA A 114 6.67 -5.46 15.21
C ALA A 114 6.97 -6.91 14.78
N ALA A 115 7.21 -7.16 13.50
CA ALA A 115 7.55 -8.48 12.96
C ALA A 115 9.07 -8.74 12.92
N LEU A 116 9.89 -7.73 13.18
CA LEU A 116 11.34 -7.91 13.21
C LEU A 116 11.76 -8.74 14.43
N PRO A 117 12.77 -9.63 14.29
CA PRO A 117 13.41 -10.25 15.45
C PRO A 117 14.05 -9.17 16.35
N ALA A 118 14.50 -9.54 17.55
CA ALA A 118 15.17 -8.60 18.45
C ALA A 118 16.44 -8.01 17.82
N VAL A 119 16.29 -6.86 17.16
CA VAL A 119 17.34 -6.09 16.49
C VAL A 119 17.39 -4.69 17.09
N GLU A 120 18.53 -4.02 16.94
CA GLU A 120 18.65 -2.59 17.23
C GLU A 120 17.78 -1.78 16.25
N ASP A 121 17.17 -0.70 16.76
CA ASP A 121 16.37 0.26 16.00
C ASP A 121 15.34 -0.36 15.02
N PRO A 122 14.42 -1.22 15.51
CA PRO A 122 13.47 -1.94 14.64
C PRO A 122 12.58 -0.99 13.83
N GLU A 123 12.21 0.17 14.38
CA GLU A 123 11.41 1.18 13.69
C GLU A 123 12.18 1.81 12.51
N LEU A 124 13.44 2.19 12.71
CA LEU A 124 14.27 2.76 11.65
C LEU A 124 14.52 1.75 10.54
N ARG A 125 14.78 0.49 10.90
CA ARG A 125 15.01 -0.60 9.93
C ARG A 125 13.75 -0.89 9.13
N ALA A 126 12.59 -0.91 9.79
CA ALA A 126 11.30 -1.00 9.12
C ALA A 126 11.05 0.19 8.19
N ALA A 127 11.38 1.42 8.60
CA ALA A 127 11.28 2.61 7.75
C ALA A 127 12.16 2.50 6.50
N LEU A 128 13.40 2.03 6.63
CA LEU A 128 14.31 1.81 5.50
C LEU A 128 13.80 0.73 4.54
N VAL A 129 13.27 -0.38 5.07
CA VAL A 129 12.64 -1.43 4.25
C VAL A 129 11.45 -0.87 3.48
N VAL A 130 10.50 -0.23 4.17
CA VAL A 130 9.27 0.30 3.57
C VAL A 130 9.59 1.35 2.50
N THR A 131 10.52 2.26 2.77
CA THR A 131 10.92 3.31 1.82
C THR A 131 11.71 2.77 0.63
N ALA A 132 12.56 1.76 0.81
CA ALA A 132 13.24 1.09 -0.30
C ALA A 132 12.23 0.42 -1.25
N LEU A 133 11.26 -0.33 -0.71
CA LEU A 133 10.20 -0.97 -1.50
C LEU A 133 9.31 0.06 -2.20
N LEU A 134 9.00 1.18 -1.53
CA LEU A 134 8.26 2.29 -2.13
C LEU A 134 9.03 2.90 -3.30
N GLY A 135 10.34 3.15 -3.14
CA GLY A 135 11.19 3.71 -4.20
C GLY A 135 11.20 2.85 -5.47
N VAL A 136 11.34 1.52 -5.31
CA VAL A 136 11.25 0.58 -6.45
C VAL A 136 9.86 0.64 -7.09
N THR A 137 8.80 0.68 -6.28
CA THR A 137 7.42 0.79 -6.76
C THR A 137 7.20 2.09 -7.54
N ILE A 138 7.70 3.23 -7.06
CA ILE A 138 7.60 4.53 -7.73
C ILE A 138 8.37 4.53 -9.05
N GLY A 139 9.61 4.04 -9.04
CA GLY A 139 10.45 3.92 -10.23
C GLY A 139 9.79 3.08 -11.33
N HIS A 140 9.16 1.97 -10.94
CA HIS A 140 8.47 1.07 -11.87
C HIS A 140 7.12 1.62 -12.35
N GLN A 141 6.24 2.03 -11.44
CA GLN A 141 4.83 2.33 -11.74
C GLN A 141 4.57 3.76 -12.20
N PHE A 142 5.39 4.74 -11.76
CA PHE A 142 5.10 6.16 -11.99
C PHE A 142 6.14 6.82 -12.88
N LEU A 143 7.43 6.52 -12.66
CA LEU A 143 8.51 7.07 -13.48
C LEU A 143 8.74 6.27 -14.76
N GLY A 144 8.28 5.01 -14.80
CA GLY A 144 8.38 4.16 -15.99
C GLY A 144 9.83 3.86 -16.39
N LEU A 145 10.73 3.71 -15.42
CA LEU A 145 12.15 3.47 -15.68
C LEU A 145 12.32 2.16 -16.48
N ALA A 146 12.85 2.25 -17.70
CA ALA A 146 12.98 1.11 -18.61
C ALA A 146 13.73 -0.07 -17.96
N ALA A 147 14.82 0.22 -17.24
CA ALA A 147 15.62 -0.77 -16.51
C ALA A 147 14.84 -1.56 -15.45
N LEU A 148 13.69 -1.06 -14.98
CA LEU A 148 12.79 -1.76 -14.05
C LEU A 148 11.61 -2.40 -14.78
N ARG A 149 11.08 -1.79 -15.85
CA ARG A 149 9.89 -2.28 -16.57
C ARG A 149 10.16 -3.47 -17.48
N GLU A 150 11.36 -3.57 -18.03
CA GLU A 150 11.74 -4.62 -18.99
C GLU A 150 12.13 -5.94 -18.30
N VAL A 151 12.13 -5.96 -16.97
CA VAL A 151 12.63 -7.05 -16.16
C VAL A 151 11.48 -7.69 -15.36
N PRO A 152 11.41 -9.03 -15.26
CA PRO A 152 10.41 -9.69 -14.43
C PRO A 152 10.51 -9.27 -12.96
N ALA A 153 9.37 -9.12 -12.29
CA ALA A 153 9.30 -8.72 -10.87
C ALA A 153 10.12 -9.65 -9.96
N ASP A 154 10.15 -10.96 -10.24
CA ASP A 154 10.92 -11.94 -9.46
C ASP A 154 12.43 -11.71 -9.56
N HIS A 155 12.92 -11.20 -10.70
CA HIS A 155 14.34 -10.89 -10.85
C HIS A 155 14.72 -9.63 -10.06
N ILE A 156 13.85 -8.62 -10.03
CA ILE A 156 14.02 -7.43 -9.18
C ILE A 156 14.01 -7.86 -7.71
N ALA A 157 13.06 -8.72 -7.31
CA ALA A 157 12.97 -9.24 -5.95
C ALA A 157 14.22 -10.02 -5.53
N ALA A 158 14.77 -10.86 -6.43
CA ALA A 158 15.99 -11.62 -6.18
C ALA A 158 17.21 -10.71 -5.93
N LEU A 159 17.35 -9.62 -6.70
CA LEU A 159 18.43 -8.65 -6.52
C LEU A 159 18.27 -7.82 -5.24
N LEU A 160 17.03 -7.54 -4.82
CA LEU A 160 16.75 -6.74 -3.63
C LEU A 160 16.83 -7.57 -2.34
N ARG A 161 16.64 -8.89 -2.42
CA ARG A 161 16.63 -9.81 -1.26
C ARG A 161 17.79 -9.62 -0.30
N PRO A 162 19.07 -9.55 -0.72
CA PRO A 162 20.19 -9.40 0.21
C PRO A 162 20.11 -8.10 1.01
N ALA A 163 19.69 -7.00 0.37
CA ALA A 163 19.54 -5.70 1.03
C ALA A 163 18.42 -5.73 2.07
N ILE A 164 17.27 -6.33 1.74
CA ILE A 164 16.17 -6.49 2.71
C ILE A 164 16.59 -7.41 3.85
N LYS A 165 17.25 -8.53 3.55
CA LYS A 165 17.76 -9.47 4.58
C LYS A 165 18.74 -8.81 5.54
N ALA A 166 19.61 -7.93 5.05
CA ALA A 166 20.51 -7.14 5.90
C ALA A 166 19.75 -6.16 6.81
N LEU A 167 18.66 -5.58 6.32
CA LEU A 167 17.83 -4.67 7.13
C LEU A 167 16.96 -5.41 8.14
N VAL A 168 16.52 -6.64 7.87
CA VAL A 168 15.63 -7.38 8.79
C VAL A 168 16.36 -8.38 9.72
N GLY A 169 17.59 -8.75 9.38
CA GLY A 169 18.44 -9.64 10.18
C GLY A 169 19.41 -8.88 11.11
N PRO A 170 20.17 -9.59 11.96
CA PRO A 170 21.21 -8.96 12.77
C PRO A 170 22.26 -8.28 11.87
N LEU A 171 22.81 -7.15 12.33
CA LEU A 171 23.99 -6.56 11.68
C LEU A 171 25.16 -7.53 11.88
N ALA A 172 25.85 -7.85 10.77
CA ALA A 172 27.04 -8.70 10.79
C ALA A 172 28.24 -7.97 11.42
#